data_AF-A0A640TA90-F1
#
_entry.id   AF-A0A640TA90-F1
#
_cell.length_a   1.000
_cell.length_b   1.000
_cell.length_c   1.000
_cell.angle_alpha   90.00
_cell.angle_beta   90.00
_cell.angle_gamma   90.00
#
_symmetry.space_group_name_H-M   'P 1'
#
loop_
_entity.id
_entity.type
_entity.pdbx_description
1 polymer ?
#
loop_
_entity_poly.entity_id
_entity_poly.type
_entity_poly.pdbx_seq_one_letter_code
_entity_poly.pdbx_strand_id
1 'polypeptide(L)' 'MTDHIKMDQIYRSCDPRGGSRIRITDYLPGDTHAAVVDAHGSKRPRKIRVSDLHATDTTKSGAKRRTGYALEER' A
#
# COMPACT_ATOMS: atom_id res chain seq x y z
N MET A 1 6.75 -14.02 -1.23
CA MET A 1 7.52 -13.35 -0.16
C MET A 1 7.08 -11.91 -0.11
N THR A 2 6.13 -11.62 0.79
CA THR A 2 5.61 -10.28 1.04
C THR A 2 5.97 -9.92 2.48
N ASP A 3 7.28 -9.94 2.75
CA ASP A 3 7.85 -9.88 4.12
C ASP A 3 8.17 -8.44 4.58
N HIS A 4 7.61 -7.43 3.89
CA HIS A 4 8.03 -6.04 4.07
C HIS A 4 6.91 -5.07 4.48
N ILE A 5 5.69 -5.58 4.75
CA ILE A 5 4.58 -4.77 5.25
C ILE A 5 4.71 -4.63 6.77
N LYS A 6 4.72 -3.39 7.25
CA LYS A 6 4.84 -3.02 8.66
C LYS A 6 3.79 -1.97 9.03
N MET A 7 3.40 -1.96 10.31
CA MET A 7 2.58 -0.88 10.85
C MET A 7 3.19 0.49 10.58
N ASP A 8 2.33 1.49 10.42
CA ASP A 8 2.66 2.90 10.14
C ASP A 8 3.34 3.20 8.81
N GLN A 9 3.61 2.20 7.97
CA GLN A 9 4.03 2.45 6.60
C GLN A 9 2.93 3.16 5.81
N ILE A 10 3.34 4.17 5.05
CA ILE A 10 2.48 4.93 4.15
C ILE A 10 2.70 4.44 2.74
N TYR A 11 1.61 4.19 2.03
CA TYR A 11 1.60 3.80 0.65
C TYR A 11 0.81 4.82 -0.17
N ARG A 12 1.36 5.16 -1.35
CA ARG A 12 0.71 6.06 -2.32
C ARG A 12 0.07 5.25 -3.45
N SER A 13 -1.06 5.73 -3.95
CA SER A 13 -1.74 5.12 -5.12
C SER A 13 -0.81 5.11 -6.33
N CYS A 14 -0.74 3.98 -7.02
CA CYS A 14 -0.10 3.86 -8.33
C CYS A 14 -1.05 4.20 -9.49
N ASP A 15 -2.33 4.47 -9.24
CA ASP A 15 -3.25 4.89 -10.30
C ASP A 15 -2.80 6.24 -10.88
N PRO A 16 -2.66 6.38 -12.22
CA PRO A 16 -2.24 7.63 -12.85
C PRO A 16 -3.22 8.79 -12.62
N ARG A 17 -4.47 8.52 -12.26
CA ARG A 17 -5.46 9.53 -11.86
C ARG A 17 -5.23 10.04 -10.43
N GLY A 18 -4.28 9.45 -9.70
CA GLY A 18 -4.03 9.70 -8.29
C GLY A 18 -4.95 8.89 -7.38
N GLY A 19 -4.85 9.14 -6.08
CA GLY A 19 -5.67 8.48 -5.07
C GLY A 19 -5.24 8.82 -3.66
N SER A 20 -6.04 8.41 -2.68
CA SER A 20 -5.70 8.57 -1.26
C SER A 20 -4.39 7.85 -0.94
N ARG A 21 -3.57 8.48 -0.10
CA ARG A 21 -2.49 7.78 0.62
C ARG A 21 -3.10 6.93 1.71
N ILE A 22 -2.57 5.73 1.90
CA ILE A 22 -3.04 4.79 2.91
C ILE A 22 -1.93 4.50 3.90
N ARG A 23 -2.27 4.35 5.19
CA ARG A 23 -1.35 3.95 6.25
C ARG A 23 -1.76 2.57 6.77
N ILE A 24 -0.79 1.66 6.90
CA ILE A 24 -0.99 0.35 7.51
C ILE A 24 -1.28 0.52 8.99
N THR A 25 -2.44 0.05 9.43
CA THR A 25 -2.81 0.03 10.85
C THR A 25 -2.68 -1.35 11.47
N ASP A 26 -2.75 -2.41 10.68
CA ASP A 26 -2.55 -3.78 11.16
C ASP A 26 -2.22 -4.73 10.01
N TYR A 27 -1.34 -5.69 10.26
CA TYR A 27 -1.01 -6.77 9.33
C TYR A 27 -0.41 -7.97 10.07
N LEU A 28 -1.03 -9.14 9.90
CA LEU A 28 -0.48 -10.41 10.35
C LEU A 28 0.29 -11.08 9.20
N PRO A 29 1.58 -11.45 9.38
CA PRO A 29 2.33 -12.16 8.35
C PRO A 29 1.61 -13.43 7.90
N GLY A 30 1.42 -13.57 6.58
CA GLY A 30 0.67 -14.67 5.97
C GLY A 30 -0.77 -14.33 5.60
N ASP A 31 -1.33 -13.24 6.13
CA ASP A 31 -2.65 -12.77 5.72
C ASP A 31 -2.64 -12.26 4.28
N THR A 32 -3.78 -12.43 3.62
CA THR A 32 -4.03 -11.94 2.26
C THR A 32 -4.38 -10.46 2.21
N HIS A 33 -4.74 -9.88 3.36
CA HIS A 33 -5.17 -8.49 3.48
C HIS A 33 -4.45 -7.78 4.62
N ALA A 34 -4.19 -6.48 4.44
CA ALA A 34 -3.74 -5.58 5.49
C ALA A 34 -4.87 -4.59 5.83
N ALA A 35 -4.95 -4.20 7.11
CA ALA A 35 -5.84 -3.13 7.55
C ALA A 35 -5.17 -1.77 7.33
N VAL A 36 -5.91 -0.85 6.73
CA VAL A 36 -5.42 0.49 6.40
C VAL A 36 -6.41 1.57 6.74
N VAL A 37 -5.89 2.77 6.96
CA VAL A 37 -6.65 4.02 7.06
C VAL A 37 -6.13 5.04 6.05
N ASP A 38 -6.89 6.10 5.81
CA ASP A 38 -6.37 7.24 5.04
C ASP A 38 -5.24 7.93 5.82
N ALA A 39 -4.14 8.26 5.14
CA ALA A 39 -2.96 8.82 5.79
C ALA A 39 -3.14 10.28 6.25
N HIS A 40 -4.09 11.03 5.68
CA HIS A 40 -4.25 12.48 5.94
C HIS A 40 -5.27 12.82 7.01
N GLY A 41 -6.06 11.87 7.51
CA GLY A 41 -6.92 12.11 8.67
C GLY A 41 -8.23 11.35 8.73
N SER A 42 -8.63 10.63 7.69
CA SER A 42 -9.82 9.78 7.79
C SER A 42 -9.48 8.46 8.49
N LYS A 43 -10.02 8.26 9.69
CA LYS A 43 -9.91 7.00 10.44
C LYS A 43 -10.81 5.88 9.89
N ARG A 44 -11.41 6.01 8.70
CA ARG A 44 -12.27 4.96 8.12
C ARG A 44 -11.41 3.74 7.78
N PRO A 45 -11.49 2.64 8.55
CA PRO A 45 -10.67 1.48 8.31
C PRO A 45 -11.13 0.77 7.03
N ARG A 46 -10.18 0.29 6.25
CA ARG A 46 -10.42 -0.51 5.05
C ARG A 46 -9.47 -1.69 5.05
N LYS A 47 -9.84 -2.76 4.36
CA LYS A 47 -8.94 -3.87 4.08
C LYS A 47 -8.47 -3.77 2.64
N ILE A 48 -7.17 -3.91 2.42
CA ILE A 48 -6.58 -3.97 1.08
C ILE A 48 -5.84 -5.28 0.90
N ARG A 49 -5.82 -5.81 -0.33
CA ARG A 49 -5.03 -7.00 -0.63
C ARG A 49 -3.54 -6.69 -0.52
N VAL A 50 -2.83 -7.60 0.12
CA VAL A 50 -1.38 -7.58 0.23
C VAL A 50 -0.70 -7.62 -1.14
N SER A 51 -1.33 -8.27 -2.14
CA SER A 51 -0.86 -8.27 -3.52
C SER A 51 -0.84 -6.89 -4.18
N ASP A 52 -1.64 -5.96 -3.68
CA ASP A 52 -1.74 -4.58 -4.20
C ASP A 52 -0.77 -3.64 -3.48
N LEU A 53 -0.05 -4.11 -2.46
CA LEU A 53 0.98 -3.36 -1.74
C LEU A 53 2.35 -3.70 -2.30
N HIS A 54 3.03 -2.70 -2.85
CA HIS A 54 4.29 -2.85 -3.56
C HIS A 54 5.42 -2.09 -2.88
N ALA A 55 6.62 -2.66 -2.91
CA ALA A 55 7.81 -1.98 -2.39
C ALA A 55 8.20 -0.75 -3.22
N THR A 56 7.97 -0.79 -4.55
CA THR A 56 8.29 0.31 -5.47
C THR A 56 7.12 0.61 -6.39
N ASP A 57 7.11 1.81 -6.98
CA ASP A 57 6.14 2.22 -7.99
C ASP A 57 6.46 1.69 -9.39
N THR A 58 7.47 0.83 -9.51
CA THR A 58 7.91 0.21 -10.77
C THR A 58 7.57 -1.28 -10.80
N THR A 59 7.28 -1.78 -12.01
CA THR A 59 7.14 -3.20 -12.29
C THR A 59 8.52 -3.85 -12.45
N LYS A 60 8.56 -5.18 -12.53
CA LYS A 60 9.79 -5.93 -12.83
C LYS A 60 10.42 -5.56 -14.18
N SER A 61 9.62 -5.05 -15.13
CA SER A 61 10.09 -4.58 -16.43
C SER A 61 10.55 -3.10 -16.43
N GLY A 62 10.54 -2.44 -15.27
CA GLY A 62 10.94 -1.03 -15.13
C GLY A 62 9.84 -0.02 -15.46
N ALA A 63 8.67 -0.46 -15.94
CA ALA A 63 7.55 0.43 -16.20
C ALA A 63 6.88 0.92 -14.90
N LYS A 64 6.24 2.09 -14.92
CA LYS A 64 5.44 2.55 -13.77
C LYS A 64 4.22 1.66 -13.58
N ARG A 65 3.93 1.31 -12.33
CA ARG A 65 2.70 0.64 -11.94
C ARG A 65 1.52 1.59 -12.18
N ARG A 66 0.40 1.00 -12.61
CA ARG A 66 -0.86 1.72 -12.87
C ARG A 66 -1.98 1.33 -11.91
N THR A 67 -1.71 0.38 -11.02
CA THR A 67 -2.65 -0.21 -10.07
C THR A 67 -1.94 -0.53 -8.77
N GLY A 68 -2.72 -0.67 -7.70
CA GLY A 68 -2.20 -0.91 -6.36
C GLY A 68 -1.59 0.34 -5.74
N TYR A 69 -0.72 0.12 -4.76
CA TYR A 69 -0.07 1.15 -4.00
C TYR A 69 1.40 0.82 -3.82
N ALA A 70 2.25 1.85 -3.90
CA ALA A 70 3.69 1.73 -3.67
C ALA A 70 4.06 2.37 -2.35
N LEU A 71 5.02 1.76 -1.65
CA LEU A 71 5.60 2.33 -0.44
C LEU A 71 6.11 3.74 -0.75
N GLU A 72 5.69 4.71 0.08
CA GLU A 72 6.20 6.06 0.03
C GLU A 72 7.45 6.09 0.91
N GLU A 73 8.64 5.99 0.28
CA GLU A 73 9.91 6.20 0.97
C GLU A 73 9.94 7.63 1.51
N ARG A 74 10.37 7.76 2.78
CA ARG A 74 10.39 9.02 3.51
C ARG A 74 11.77 9.66 3.45
#